data_AF-A0A517M8Q6-F1
#
_entry.id   AF-A0A517M8Q6-F1
#
_cell.length_a   1.000
_cell.length_b   1.000
_cell.length_c   1.000
_cell.angle_alpha   90.00
_cell.angle_beta   90.00
_cell.angle_gamma   90.00
#
_symmetry.space_group_name_H-M   'P 1'
#
loop_
_entity.id
_entity.type
_entity.pdbx_description
1 polymer ?
#
loop_
_entity_poly.entity_id
_entity_poly.type
_entity_poly.pdbx_seq_one_letter_code
_entity_poly.pdbx_strand_id
1 'polypeptide(L)'
;MLEDSGQLRTWAIQRIPSPGESVQGLGLPPHRIAYLDLEGEISGGRGSVRRIDRGTYTIIESSDEQLSIEICGDQLTGQLRFRATESDQLWEISRVDALANL
;
A
#
# COMPACT_ATOMS: atom_id res chain seq x y z
N MET A 1 2.57 -1.99 2.46
CA MET A 1 2.38 -3.40 2.88
C MET A 1 1.16 -3.43 3.77
N LEU A 2 0.26 -4.40 3.58
CA LEU A 2 -0.97 -4.57 4.36
C LEU A 2 -0.99 -5.98 4.93
N GLU A 3 -1.14 -6.11 6.25
CA GLU A 3 -1.27 -7.42 6.91
C GLU A 3 -2.63 -8.05 6.66
N ASP A 4 -2.64 -9.20 6.00
CA ASP A 4 -3.83 -9.98 5.69
C ASP A 4 -3.51 -11.46 5.91
N SER A 5 -4.31 -12.14 6.74
CA SER A 5 -4.25 -13.58 6.96
C SER A 5 -2.84 -14.10 7.31
N GLY A 6 -2.08 -13.36 8.14
CA GLY A 6 -0.75 -13.75 8.61
C GLY A 6 0.39 -13.49 7.63
N GLN A 7 0.13 -12.79 6.53
CA GLN A 7 1.11 -12.37 5.53
C GLN A 7 0.92 -10.91 5.14
N LEU A 8 1.87 -10.32 4.42
CA LEU A 8 1.80 -8.94 3.95
C LEU A 8 1.49 -8.87 2.46
N ARG A 9 0.28 -8.43 2.09
CA ARG A 9 0.00 -7.99 0.72
C ARG A 9 0.85 -6.77 0.41
N THR A 10 1.62 -6.83 -0.68
CA THR A 10 2.69 -5.88 -0.94
C THR A 10 2.63 -5.37 -2.38
N TRP A 11 2.74 -4.05 -2.52
CA TRP A 11 2.88 -3.38 -3.81
C TRP A 11 4.10 -2.45 -3.75
N ALA A 12 4.88 -2.41 -4.82
CA ALA A 12 5.86 -1.36 -5.04
C ALA A 12 5.20 -0.19 -5.77
N ILE A 13 5.29 1.00 -5.19
CA ILE A 13 4.81 2.27 -5.77
C ILE A 13 5.94 3.29 -5.76
N GLN A 14 5.97 4.17 -6.77
CA GLN A 14 6.99 5.23 -6.83
C GLN A 14 6.72 6.39 -5.85
N ARG A 15 5.45 6.61 -5.51
CA ARG A 15 5.00 7.63 -4.57
C ARG A 15 3.63 7.26 -4.01
N ILE A 16 3.27 7.86 -2.87
CA ILE A 16 1.91 7.82 -2.34
C ILE A 16 1.02 8.70 -3.25
N PRO A 17 -0.15 8.23 -3.71
CA PRO A 17 -1.08 9.07 -4.48
C PRO A 17 -1.63 10.21 -3.62
N SER A 18 -1.71 11.43 -4.19
CA SER A 18 -2.44 12.55 -3.58
C SER A 18 -3.95 12.32 -3.69
N PRO A 19 -4.79 12.97 -2.86
CA PRO A 19 -6.24 12.85 -2.99
C PRO A 19 -6.72 13.15 -4.41
N GLY A 20 -7.54 12.25 -4.98
CA GLY A 20 -8.03 12.33 -6.35
C GLY A 20 -7.05 11.86 -7.44
N GLU A 21 -5.83 11.45 -7.07
CA GLU A 21 -4.85 10.90 -8.00
C GLU A 21 -4.79 9.36 -7.95
N SER A 22 -4.30 8.78 -9.05
CA SER A 22 -3.86 7.38 -9.10
C SER A 22 -2.39 7.26 -9.49
N VAL A 23 -1.78 6.17 -9.06
CA VAL A 23 -0.43 5.74 -9.43
C VAL A 23 -0.43 4.27 -9.78
N GLN A 24 0.51 3.86 -10.62
CA GLN A 24 0.74 2.44 -10.90
C GLN A 24 1.50 1.79 -9.74
N GLY A 25 1.03 0.62 -9.34
CA GLY A 25 1.71 -0.27 -8.40
C GLY A 25 2.06 -1.61 -9.04
N LEU A 26 3.21 -2.16 -8.67
CA LEU A 26 3.59 -3.52 -9.01
C LEU A 26 3.26 -4.44 -7.83
N GLY A 27 2.38 -5.42 -8.04
CA GLY A 27 2.10 -6.47 -7.07
C GLY A 27 3.35 -7.33 -6.84
N LEU A 28 3.75 -7.48 -5.58
CA LEU A 28 4.88 -8.28 -5.17
C LEU A 28 4.42 -9.52 -4.39
N PRO A 29 5.24 -10.58 -4.32
CA PRO A 29 4.95 -11.72 -3.46
C PRO A 29 4.64 -11.29 -2.02
N PRO A 30 3.77 -12.03 -1.31
CA PRO A 30 3.50 -11.74 0.09
C PRO A 30 4.78 -11.74 0.92
N HIS A 31 4.96 -10.71 1.74
CA HIS A 31 6.09 -10.62 2.67
C HIS A 31 5.71 -11.16 4.04
N ARG A 32 6.71 -11.51 4.86
CA ARG A 32 6.48 -11.95 6.25
C ARG A 32 6.11 -10.74 7.11
N ILE A 33 5.26 -10.93 8.12
CA ILE A 33 4.85 -9.86 9.05
C ILE A 33 6.03 -9.08 9.64
N ALA A 34 7.12 -9.79 9.98
CA ALA A 34 8.34 -9.18 10.51
C ALA A 34 8.95 -8.07 9.63
N TYR A 35 8.61 -8.00 8.34
CA TYR A 35 9.06 -6.92 7.44
C TYR A 35 8.43 -5.56 7.76
N LEU A 36 7.32 -5.49 8.50
CA LEU A 36 6.74 -4.19 8.92
C LEU A 36 7.71 -3.39 9.81
N ASP A 37 8.56 -4.11 10.56
CA ASP A 37 9.54 -3.51 11.47
C ASP A 37 10.95 -3.39 10.86
N LEU A 38 11.18 -3.86 9.62
CA LEU A 38 12.48 -3.82 8.97
C LEU A 38 12.86 -2.38 8.54
N GLU A 39 14.06 -1.95 8.94
CA GLU A 39 14.72 -0.73 8.46
C GLU A 39 16.24 -0.94 8.35
N GLY A 40 16.90 -0.10 7.56
CA GLY A 40 18.35 -0.10 7.37
C GLY A 40 18.80 -0.69 6.03
N GLU A 41 20.09 -1.01 5.95
CA GLU A 41 20.73 -1.54 4.74
C GLU A 41 20.24 -2.96 4.41
N ILE A 42 19.94 -3.20 3.14
CA ILE A 42 19.60 -4.51 2.63
C ILE A 42 20.88 -5.20 2.15
N SER A 43 21.11 -6.41 2.65
CA SER A 43 22.31 -7.19 2.38
C SER A 43 22.59 -7.34 0.88
N GLY A 44 23.87 -7.37 0.51
CA GLY A 44 24.29 -7.53 -0.89
C GLY A 44 24.20 -6.25 -1.74
N GLY A 45 24.19 -5.06 -1.12
CA GLY A 45 24.23 -3.79 -1.85
C GLY A 45 22.94 -3.47 -2.60
N ARG A 46 21.80 -4.00 -2.15
CA ARG A 46 20.49 -3.86 -2.81
C ARG A 46 19.75 -2.57 -2.44
N GLY A 47 20.41 -1.67 -1.70
CA GLY A 47 19.86 -0.42 -1.20
C GLY A 47 19.44 -0.52 0.26
N SER A 48 18.68 0.48 0.72
CA SER A 48 18.22 0.58 2.10
C SER A 48 16.70 0.76 2.18
N VAL A 49 16.13 0.39 3.32
CA VAL A 49 14.70 0.53 3.61
C VAL A 49 14.55 1.49 4.78
N ARG A 50 13.67 2.48 4.63
CA ARG A 50 13.22 3.36 5.70
C ARG A 50 11.71 3.31 5.77
N ARG A 51 11.16 3.25 6.98
CA ARG A 51 9.72 3.37 7.17
C ARG A 51 9.30 4.82 7.01
N ILE A 52 8.31 5.04 6.16
CA ILE A 52 7.74 6.36 5.93
C ILE A 52 6.46 6.59 6.73
N ASP A 53 5.73 5.52 7.07
CA ASP A 53 4.54 5.55 7.93
C ASP A 53 4.24 4.17 8.51
N ARG A 54 3.41 4.10 9.56
CA ARG A 54 2.83 2.87 10.11
C ARG A 54 1.45 3.16 10.68
N GLY A 55 0.63 2.12 10.78
CA GLY A 55 -0.68 2.25 11.40
C GLY A 55 -1.54 1.02 11.22
N THR A 56 -2.83 1.23 11.29
CA THR A 56 -3.86 0.21 11.06
C THR A 56 -4.65 0.55 9.81
N TYR A 57 -5.43 -0.41 9.32
CA TYR A 57 -6.38 -0.17 8.26
C TYR A 57 -7.65 -1.00 8.48
N THR A 58 -8.74 -0.59 7.87
CA THR A 58 -10.00 -1.34 7.81
C THR A 58 -10.36 -1.60 6.35
N ILE A 59 -10.82 -2.81 6.05
CA ILE A 59 -11.32 -3.15 4.72
C ILE A 59 -12.72 -2.55 4.55
N ILE A 60 -12.91 -1.76 3.49
CA ILE A 60 -14.20 -1.23 3.06
C ILE A 60 -14.82 -2.21 2.06
N GLU A 61 -14.02 -2.70 1.11
CA GLU A 61 -14.44 -3.62 0.06
C GLU A 61 -13.26 -4.51 -0.35
N SER A 62 -13.52 -5.79 -0.61
CA SER A 62 -12.50 -6.70 -1.13
C SER A 62 -13.15 -7.70 -2.09
N SER A 63 -12.58 -7.79 -3.29
CA SER A 63 -12.86 -8.78 -4.33
C SER A 63 -11.56 -9.19 -5.00
N ASP A 64 -11.64 -10.06 -6.01
CA ASP A 64 -10.48 -10.47 -6.81
C ASP A 64 -9.89 -9.30 -7.62
N GLU A 65 -10.73 -8.34 -8.01
CA GLU A 65 -10.36 -7.22 -8.89
C GLU A 65 -10.07 -5.92 -8.12
N GLN A 66 -10.59 -5.78 -6.90
CA GLN A 66 -10.52 -4.53 -6.15
C GLN A 66 -10.36 -4.74 -4.64
N LEU A 67 -9.52 -3.90 -4.04
CA LEU A 67 -9.43 -3.72 -2.59
C LEU A 67 -9.59 -2.24 -2.28
N SER A 68 -10.58 -1.88 -1.46
CA SER A 68 -10.75 -0.54 -0.90
C SER A 68 -10.54 -0.60 0.61
N ILE A 69 -9.71 0.30 1.15
CA ILE A 69 -9.39 0.37 2.58
C ILE A 69 -9.44 1.80 3.10
N GLU A 70 -9.76 1.95 4.38
CA GLU A 70 -9.48 3.14 5.17
C GLU A 70 -8.16 2.90 5.92
N ILE A 71 -7.19 3.82 5.79
CA ILE A 71 -5.92 3.76 6.52
C ILE A 71 -5.91 4.78 7.65
N CYS A 72 -5.34 4.37 8.79
CA CYS A 72 -5.11 5.22 9.95
C CYS A 72 -3.65 5.04 10.38
N GLY A 73 -2.76 5.81 9.76
CA GLY A 73 -1.34 5.90 10.09
C GLY A 73 -0.97 7.12 10.91
N ASP A 74 0.29 7.18 11.34
CA ASP A 74 0.83 8.30 12.11
C ASP A 74 0.88 9.59 11.25
N GLN A 75 1.15 9.45 9.94
CA GLN A 75 1.23 10.58 9.00
C GLN A 75 0.14 10.57 7.93
N LEU A 76 -0.30 9.40 7.50
CA LEU A 76 -1.28 9.24 6.43
C LEU A 76 -2.57 8.63 6.96
N THR A 77 -3.68 9.36 6.76
CA THR A 77 -5.04 8.87 6.95
C THR A 77 -5.84 9.05 5.67
N GLY A 78 -6.93 8.30 5.51
CA GLY A 78 -7.84 8.42 4.36
C GLY A 78 -8.08 7.10 3.64
N GLN A 79 -8.64 7.18 2.44
CA GLN A 79 -9.07 6.00 1.69
C GLN A 79 -8.18 5.71 0.50
N LEU A 80 -7.73 4.46 0.41
CA LEU A 80 -7.00 3.95 -0.74
C LEU A 80 -7.82 2.87 -1.44
N ARG A 81 -7.80 2.90 -2.77
CA ARG A 81 -8.36 1.84 -3.62
C ARG A 81 -7.27 1.27 -4.52
N PHE A 82 -7.15 -0.05 -4.50
CA PHE A 82 -6.27 -0.85 -5.32
C PHE A 82 -7.13 -1.60 -6.32
N ARG A 83 -6.92 -1.42 -7.63
CA ARG A 83 -7.62 -2.13 -8.69
C ARG A 83 -6.63 -2.93 -9.52
N ALA A 84 -6.90 -4.22 -9.70
CA ALA A 84 -6.14 -5.04 -10.65
C ALA A 84 -6.34 -4.48 -12.06
N THR A 85 -5.30 -4.55 -12.88
CA THR A 85 -5.39 -4.25 -14.32
C THR A 85 -5.52 -5.55 -15.10
N GLU A 86 -5.63 -5.48 -16.43
CA GLU A 86 -5.54 -6.66 -17.30
C GLU A 86 -4.20 -7.40 -17.18
N SER A 87 -3.17 -6.76 -16.62
CA SER A 87 -1.92 -7.41 -16.26
C SER A 87 -2.00 -7.92 -14.82
N ASP A 88 -1.72 -9.22 -14.63
CA ASP A 88 -1.71 -9.90 -13.33
C ASP A 88 -0.80 -9.26 -12.27
N GLN A 89 0.18 -8.45 -12.71
CA GLN A 89 1.16 -7.83 -11.82
C GLN A 89 0.95 -6.34 -11.62
N LEU A 90 0.17 -5.67 -12.47
CA LEU A 90 0.00 -4.22 -12.40
C LEU A 90 -1.34 -3.87 -11.77
N TRP A 91 -1.27 -2.88 -10.88
CA TRP A 91 -2.39 -2.37 -10.11
C TRP A 91 -2.49 -0.86 -10.30
N GLU A 92 -3.71 -0.33 -10.38
CA GLU A 92 -3.97 1.08 -10.17
C GLU A 92 -4.24 1.32 -8.68
N ILE A 93 -3.46 2.18 -8.05
CA ILE A 93 -3.59 2.55 -6.63
C ILE A 93 -3.99 4.02 -6.58
N SER A 94 -5.18 4.28 -6.06
CA SER A 94 -5.79 5.60 -6.04
C SER A 94 -6.11 6.03 -4.63
N ARG A 95 -6.02 7.34 -4.38
CA ARG A 95 -6.46 7.95 -3.13
C ARG A 95 -7.82 8.60 -3.37
N VAL A 96 -8.84 8.05 -2.70
CA VAL A 96 -10.26 8.29 -3.03
C VAL A 96 -11.02 9.08 -1.97
N ASP A 97 -10.37 9.44 -0.87
CA ASP A 97 -10.88 10.45 0.05
C ASP A 97 -10.94 11.80 -0.68
N ALA A 98 -12.05 12.51 -0.48
CA ALA A 98 -12.18 13.88 -0.98
C ALA A 98 -11.10 14.76 -0.33
N LEU A 99 -10.56 15.73 -1.07
CA LEU A 99 -9.84 16.83 -0.44
C LEU A 99 -10.77 17.40 0.62
N ALA A 100 -10.42 17.27 1.89
CA ALA A 100 -11.14 17.95 2.95
C ALA A 100 -11.06 19.44 2.57
N ASN A 101 -12.21 20.02 2.21
CA ASN A 101 -12.31 21.46 2.01
C ASN A 101 -11.93 22.11 3.35
N LEU A 102 -10.70 22.60 3.44
CA LEU A 102 -10.26 23.53 4.49
C LEU A 102 -10.76 24.93 4.14
#